data_AF-A0A8H5TBF9-F1
#
_entry.id   AF-A0A8H5TBF9-F1
#
_cell.length_a   1.000
_cell.length_b   1.000
_cell.length_c   1.000
_cell.angle_alpha   90.00
_cell.angle_beta   90.00
_cell.angle_gamma   90.00
#
_symmetry.space_group_name_H-M   'P 1'
#
loop_
_entity.id
_entity.type
_entity.pdbx_description
1 polymer ?
#
loop_
_entity_poly.entity_id
_entity_poly.type
_entity_poly.pdbx_seq_one_letter_code
_entity_poly.pdbx_strand_id
1 'polypeptide(L)'
;MITKFMTEVSAKFNPFSACAKPARLFLTFLPPNARANGTTITSTILPRTSKEPSSLRVKFKDGKELNFDCQKINIKGLVEEVDRHSRQLQKAADLTD
;
A
#
# COMPACT_ATOMS: atom_id res chain seq x y z
N MET A 1 -10.31 -4.12 -2.28
CA MET A 1 -9.41 -3.03 -1.85
C MET A 1 -9.92 -1.71 -2.42
N ILE A 2 -10.19 -0.74 -1.57
CA ILE A 2 -10.64 0.61 -1.93
C ILE A 2 -9.40 1.47 -2.13
N THR A 3 -9.17 1.95 -3.34
CA THR A 3 -7.97 2.74 -3.70
C THR A 3 -8.23 4.23 -3.95
N LYS A 4 -9.51 4.64 -4.02
CA LYS A 4 -9.97 6.02 -4.31
C LYS A 4 -9.36 7.08 -3.40
N PHE A 5 -9.02 6.71 -2.17
CA PHE A 5 -8.52 7.63 -1.14
C PHE A 5 -7.00 7.64 -1.01
N MET A 6 -6.28 6.82 -1.78
CA MET A 6 -4.82 6.76 -1.74
C MET A 6 -4.21 7.87 -2.61
N THR A 7 -3.17 8.51 -2.09
CA THR A 7 -2.39 9.54 -2.78
C THR A 7 -0.99 9.06 -3.15
N GLU A 8 -0.36 8.26 -2.28
CA GLU A 8 0.98 7.71 -2.51
C GLU A 8 1.02 6.23 -2.07
N VAL A 9 1.65 5.38 -2.89
CA VAL A 9 2.00 4.00 -2.55
C VAL A 9 3.48 3.81 -2.83
N SER A 10 4.25 3.49 -1.79
CA SER A 10 5.69 3.24 -1.90
C SER A 10 6.02 1.85 -1.36
N ALA A 11 6.53 0.98 -2.23
CA ALA A 11 6.92 -0.38 -1.89
C ALA A 11 8.44 -0.54 -2.01
N LYS A 12 9.11 -1.00 -0.95
CA LYS A 12 10.53 -1.33 -0.95
C LYS A 12 10.69 -2.80 -0.63
N PHE A 13 11.25 -3.60 -1.52
CA PHE A 13 11.36 -5.04 -1.29
C PHE A 13 12.52 -5.71 -2.05
N ASN A 14 13.02 -6.80 -1.48
CA ASN A 14 13.95 -7.71 -2.14
C ASN A 14 13.15 -8.86 -2.79
N PRO A 15 13.10 -9.00 -4.13
CA PRO A 15 12.30 -10.03 -4.80
C PRO A 15 12.64 -11.47 -4.41
N PHE A 16 13.86 -11.70 -3.91
CA PHE A 16 14.36 -13.01 -3.49
C PHE A 16 14.06 -13.32 -2.02
N SER A 17 13.57 -12.34 -1.25
CA SER A 17 13.16 -12.56 0.13
C SER A 17 11.71 -13.06 0.20
N ALA A 18 11.47 -14.08 1.04
CA ALA A 18 10.11 -14.58 1.28
C ALA A 18 9.17 -13.50 1.85
N CYS A 19 9.70 -12.55 2.61
CA CYS A 19 8.92 -11.45 3.18
C CYS A 19 8.53 -10.36 2.17
N ALA A 20 8.99 -10.42 0.92
CA ALA A 20 8.58 -9.47 -0.12
C ALA A 20 7.20 -9.80 -0.72
N LYS A 21 6.66 -11.00 -0.48
CA LYS A 21 5.40 -11.47 -1.06
C LYS A 21 4.23 -10.50 -0.80
N PRO A 22 3.99 -9.99 0.43
CA PRO A 22 2.89 -9.08 0.68
C PRO A 22 3.01 -7.76 -0.10
N ALA A 23 4.20 -7.14 -0.16
CA ALA A 23 4.44 -5.92 -0.93
C ALA A 23 4.15 -6.12 -2.43
N ARG A 24 4.62 -7.23 -3.00
CA ARG A 24 4.41 -7.56 -4.42
C ARG A 24 2.93 -7.76 -4.74
N LEU A 25 2.22 -8.53 -3.91
CA LEU A 25 0.79 -8.76 -4.11
C LEU A 25 -0.02 -7.49 -3.93
N PHE A 26 0.33 -6.62 -2.98
CA PHE A 26 -0.34 -5.35 -2.79
C PHE A 26 -0.32 -4.48 -4.06
N LEU A 27 0.83 -4.38 -4.72
CA LEU A 27 0.95 -3.63 -5.98
C LEU A 27 0.04 -4.17 -7.09
N THR A 28 -0.25 -5.47 -7.11
CA THR A 28 -1.16 -6.08 -8.11
C THR A 28 -2.64 -5.77 -7.85
N PHE A 29 -3.01 -5.31 -6.65
CA PHE A 29 -4.37 -4.88 -6.34
C PHE A 29 -4.67 -3.43 -6.76
N LEU A 30 -3.65 -2.67 -7.16
CA LEU A 30 -3.86 -1.32 -7.68
C LEU A 30 -4.52 -1.38 -9.06
N PRO A 31 -5.53 -0.54 -9.33
CA PRO A 31 -6.19 -0.53 -10.63
C PRO A 31 -5.23 -0.01 -11.71
N PRO A 32 -5.43 -0.41 -12.99
CA PRO A 32 -4.54 -0.04 -14.09
C PRO A 32 -4.44 1.48 -14.31
N ASN A 33 -5.50 2.23 -13.97
CA ASN A 33 -5.56 3.68 -14.08
C ASN A 33 -5.09 4.43 -12.82
N ALA A 34 -4.52 3.76 -11.81
CA ALA A 34 -4.12 4.41 -10.55
C ALA A 34 -3.20 5.63 -10.74
N ARG A 35 -2.21 5.51 -11.65
CA ARG A 35 -1.31 6.63 -11.98
C ARG A 35 -2.03 7.78 -12.68
N ALA A 36 -2.93 7.47 -13.61
CA ALA A 36 -3.73 8.46 -14.32
C ALA A 36 -4.68 9.21 -13.38
N ASN A 37 -5.16 8.55 -12.33
CA ASN A 37 -6.02 9.13 -11.28
C ASN A 37 -5.23 9.92 -10.21
N GLY A 38 -3.92 10.13 -10.41
CA GLY A 38 -3.09 10.96 -9.54
C GLY A 38 -2.45 10.24 -8.35
N THR A 39 -2.55 8.91 -8.25
CA THR A 39 -1.81 8.15 -7.22
C THR A 39 -0.34 8.01 -7.63
N THR A 40 0.57 8.50 -6.79
CA THR A 40 2.02 8.32 -6.97
C THR A 40 2.40 6.91 -6.55
N ILE A 41 3.03 6.13 -7.43
CA ILE A 41 3.42 4.74 -7.15
C ILE A 41 4.92 4.57 -7.37
N THR A 42 5.65 4.30 -6.28
CA THR A 42 7.10 4.09 -6.26
C THR A 42 7.42 2.67 -5.85
N SER A 43 8.35 2.02 -6.56
CA SER A 43 8.82 0.67 -6.25
C SER A 43 10.35 0.65 -6.21
N THR A 44 10.90 0.42 -5.03
CA THR A 44 12.35 0.30 -4.81
C THR A 44 12.73 -1.17 -4.68
N ILE A 45 13.48 -1.67 -5.66
CA ILE A 45 13.96 -3.05 -5.69
C ILE A 45 15.30 -3.12 -4.98
N LEU A 46 15.36 -3.90 -3.91
CA LEU A 46 16.60 -4.13 -3.17
C LEU A 46 17.45 -5.24 -3.83
N PRO A 47 18.80 -5.12 -3.81
CA PRO A 47 19.68 -6.19 -4.27
C PRO A 47 19.48 -7.50 -3.52
N ARG A 48 19.78 -8.63 -4.17
CA ARG A 48 19.64 -9.97 -3.56
C ARG A 48 20.37 -10.13 -2.23
N THR A 49 21.53 -9.49 -2.09
CA THR A 49 22.39 -9.52 -0.88
C THR A 49 21.83 -8.68 0.28
N SER A 50 20.88 -7.79 0.01
CA SER A 50 20.29 -6.94 1.05
C SER A 50 19.43 -7.76 2.01
N LYS A 51 19.71 -7.58 3.30
CA LYS A 51 18.93 -8.14 4.42
C LYS A 51 17.89 -7.17 4.96
N GLU A 52 17.72 -6.01 4.32
CA GLU A 52 16.72 -5.03 4.75
C GLU A 52 15.31 -5.64 4.67
N PRO A 53 14.47 -5.43 5.70
CA PRO A 53 13.07 -5.83 5.65
C PRO A 53 12.32 -5.18 4.48
N SER A 54 11.41 -5.95 3.88
CA SER A 54 10.49 -5.41 2.88
C SER A 54 9.42 -4.57 3.56
N SER A 55 9.09 -3.42 3.00
CA SER A 55 8.17 -2.46 3.57
C SER A 55 7.20 -1.91 2.53
N LEU A 56 6.03 -1.50 3.00
CA LEU A 56 5.00 -0.82 2.20
C LEU A 56 4.53 0.43 2.96
N ARG A 57 4.48 1.57 2.29
CA ARG A 57 3.90 2.81 2.77
C ARG A 57 2.72 3.21 1.89
N VAL A 58 1.60 3.55 2.52
CA VAL A 58 0.39 4.03 1.85
C VAL A 58 -0.02 5.36 2.49
N LYS A 59 -0.13 6.41 1.68
CA LYS A 59 -0.62 7.73 2.08
C LYS A 59 -2.02 7.96 1.54
N PHE A 60 -2.85 8.63 2.35
CA PHE A 60 -4.24 8.90 2.04
C PHE A 60 -4.50 10.41 1.85
N LYS A 61 -5.68 10.75 1.32
CA LYS A 61 -6.10 12.13 1.04
C LYS A 61 -6.27 12.99 2.29
N ASP A 62 -6.56 12.38 3.43
CA ASP A 62 -6.63 13.04 4.75
C ASP A 62 -5.24 13.29 5.36
N GLY A 63 -4.16 12.97 4.63
CA GLY A 63 -2.78 13.12 5.09
C GLY A 63 -2.27 11.97 5.95
N LYS A 64 -3.13 11.00 6.32
CA LYS A 64 -2.70 9.84 7.12
C LYS A 64 -1.76 8.95 6.31
N GLU A 65 -0.78 8.38 7.00
CA GLU A 65 0.18 7.44 6.44
C GLU A 65 0.13 6.12 7.21
N LEU A 66 0.05 5.01 6.47
CA LEU A 66 0.18 3.65 7.00
C LEU A 66 1.50 3.07 6.54
N ASN A 67 2.33 2.64 7.48
CA ASN A 67 3.62 2.01 7.23
C ASN A 67 3.57 0.56 7.71
N PHE A 68 3.96 -0.36 6.83
CA PHE A 68 3.87 -1.79 7.07
C PHE A 68 5.22 -2.46 6.91
N ASP A 69 5.55 -3.32 7.87
CA ASP A 69 6.65 -4.28 7.79
C ASP A 69 6.12 -5.59 7.21
N CYS A 70 6.51 -5.92 5.99
CA CYS A 70 6.04 -7.11 5.28
C CYS A 70 6.60 -8.43 5.85
N GLN A 71 7.49 -8.39 6.85
CA GLN A 71 7.86 -9.57 7.64
C GLN A 71 6.79 -9.93 8.67
N LYS A 72 6.03 -8.95 9.16
CA LYS A 72 5.10 -9.11 10.28
C LYS A 72 3.64 -9.21 9.86
N ILE A 73 3.33 -8.79 8.63
CA ILE A 73 1.96 -8.76 8.11
C ILE A 73 1.87 -9.52 6.80
N ASN A 74 0.77 -10.26 6.64
CA ASN A 74 0.45 -10.91 5.37
C ASN A 74 -0.38 -9.98 4.47
N ILE A 75 -0.62 -10.40 3.23
CA ILE A 75 -1.40 -9.61 2.27
C ILE A 75 -2.84 -9.35 2.72
N LYS A 76 -3.48 -10.30 3.43
CA LYS A 76 -4.85 -10.14 3.91
C LYS A 76 -4.94 -9.01 4.95
N GLY A 77 -4.04 -9.00 5.93
CA GLY A 77 -3.97 -7.96 6.96
C GLY A 77 -3.68 -6.59 6.36
N LEU A 78 -2.77 -6.53 5.37
CA LEU A 78 -2.47 -5.29 4.63
C LEU A 78 -3.73 -4.69 3.98
N VAL A 79 -4.46 -5.50 3.22
CA VAL A 79 -5.69 -5.07 2.55
C VAL A 79 -6.75 -4.66 3.56
N GLU A 80 -6.88 -5.39 4.67
CA GLU A 80 -7.85 -5.08 5.72
C GLU A 80 -7.59 -3.73 6.38
N GLU A 81 -6.36 -3.43 6.79
CA GLU A 81 -6.02 -2.15 7.43
C GLU A 81 -6.22 -0.95 6.49
N VAL A 82 -5.85 -1.13 5.22
CA VAL A 82 -6.05 -0.13 4.17
C VAL A 82 -7.53 0.10 3.89
N ASP A 83 -8.32 -0.97 3.78
CA ASP A 83 -9.77 -0.87 3.55
C ASP A 83 -10.49 -0.28 4.76
N ARG A 84 -10.05 -0.61 5.99
CA ARG A 84 -10.62 -0.05 7.22
C ARG A 84 -10.52 1.47 7.23
N HIS A 85 -9.33 2.01 6.96
CA HIS A 85 -9.14 3.46 6.87
C HIS A 85 -9.92 4.07 5.69
N SER A 86 -9.89 3.44 4.52
CA SER A 86 -10.63 3.89 3.35
C SER A 86 -12.15 3.96 3.57
N ARG A 87 -12.73 3.02 4.31
CA ARG A 87 -14.16 3.03 4.65
C ARG A 87 -14.54 4.14 5.61
N GLN A 88 -13.64 4.53 6.52
CA GLN A 88 -13.86 5.68 7.40
C GLN A 88 -13.92 6.97 6.56
N LEU A 89 -13.02 7.13 5.60
CA LEU A 89 -13.02 8.26 4.68
C LEU A 89 -14.25 8.28 3.77
N GLN A 90 -14.69 7.11 3.29
CA GLN A 90 -15.93 7.01 2.51
C GLN A 90 -17.13 7.49 3.33
N LYS A 91 -17.29 7.00 4.57
CA LYS A 91 -18.39 7.44 5.45
C LYS A 91 -18.32 8.94 5.76
N ALA A 92 -17.12 9.47 5.96
CA ALA A 92 -16.94 10.90 6.21
C ALA A 92 -17.36 11.73 4.99
N ALA A 93 -16.97 11.30 3.78
CA ALA A 93 -17.38 11.95 2.53
C ALA A 93 -18.90 11.90 2.32
N ASP A 94 -19.52 10.74 2.57
CA ASP A 94 -20.97 10.54 2.42
C ASP A 94 -21.81 11.36 3.42
N LEU A 95 -21.23 11.77 4.55
CA LEU A 95 -21.88 12.65 5.55
C LEU A 95 -21.76 14.14 5.19
N THR A 96 -20.82 14.49 4.33
CA THR A 96 -20.52 15.88 3.94
C THR A 96 -21.07 16.24 2.56
N ASP A 97 -21.43 15.25 1.75
CA ASP A 97 -22.18 15.38 0.50
C ASP A 97 -23.70 15.45 0.78
#